data_AF-A0A1H1LBS3-F1
#
_entry.id   AF-A0A1H1LBS3-F1
#
_cell.length_a   1.000
_cell.length_b   1.000
_cell.length_c   1.000
_cell.angle_alpha   90.00
_cell.angle_beta   90.00
_cell.angle_gamma   90.00
#
_symmetry.space_group_name_H-M   'P 1'
#
loop_
_entity.id
_entity.type
_entity.pdbx_description
1 polymer ?
#
loop_
_entity_poly.entity_id
_entity_poly.type
_entity_poly.pdbx_seq_one_letter_code
_entity_poly.pdbx_strand_id
1 'polypeptide(L)'
;MKKILLTLILLSTSLNFYSQSAKDELLKQNIEQIVEELKFMYHYDQATREYLYFQTFDKSITDSIENLSDDLKKNRLEFTPIKSDSLKNQIWQNYITPMDKNHTKRMIEITKKYGFPSTERLKKYSEESIDFSPLILLIHSPFSYSEDLKKIAKKEKEQGRMKKCDYGYLLWHLNGRSDFQPMLDNGYVMTKKENGTFDLKPVDCD
;
A
#
# COMPACT_ATOMS: atom_id res chain seq x y z
N MET A 1 34.21 -7.48 -29.61
CA MET A 1 33.74 -7.18 -28.24
C MET A 1 32.60 -6.16 -28.19
N LYS A 2 32.75 -4.94 -28.75
CA LYS A 2 31.68 -3.92 -28.75
C LYS A 2 30.34 -4.37 -29.39
N LYS A 3 30.37 -5.11 -30.50
CA LYS A 3 29.14 -5.62 -31.15
C LYS A 3 28.41 -6.67 -30.31
N ILE A 4 29.14 -7.61 -29.68
CA ILE A 4 28.56 -8.65 -28.81
C ILE A 4 27.93 -8.02 -27.55
N LEU A 5 28.58 -7.01 -26.97
CA LEU A 5 28.04 -6.27 -25.83
C LEU A 5 26.75 -5.52 -26.19
N LEU A 6 26.68 -4.90 -27.38
CA LEU A 6 25.47 -4.24 -27.87
C LEU A 6 24.32 -5.22 -28.08
N THR A 7 24.59 -6.41 -28.63
CA THR A 7 23.58 -7.46 -28.84
C THR A 7 23.06 -8.01 -27.51
N LEU A 8 23.92 -8.20 -26.51
CA LEU A 8 23.53 -8.62 -25.15
C LEU A 8 22.67 -7.55 -24.44
N ILE A 9 22.98 -6.27 -24.62
CA ILE A 9 22.17 -5.17 -24.10
C ILE A 9 20.79 -5.15 -24.79
N LEU A 10 20.72 -5.31 -26.11
CA LEU A 10 19.45 -5.34 -26.84
C LEU A 10 18.59 -6.55 -26.45
N LEU A 11 19.17 -7.74 -26.31
CA LEU A 11 18.46 -8.95 -25.88
C LEU A 11 17.94 -8.89 -24.44
N SER A 12 18.69 -8.25 -23.53
CA SER A 12 18.25 -8.09 -22.14
C SER A 12 17.14 -7.05 -21.98
N THR A 13 17.13 -6.00 -22.81
CA THR A 13 16.04 -5.02 -22.82
C THR A 13 14.73 -5.61 -23.37
N SER A 14 14.79 -6.38 -24.47
CA SER A 14 13.57 -6.92 -25.10
C SER A 14 12.81 -7.89 -24.20
N LEU A 15 13.49 -8.78 -23.47
CA LEU A 15 12.86 -9.75 -22.57
C LEU A 15 12.06 -9.10 -21.43
N ASN A 16 12.50 -7.93 -20.95
CA ASN A 16 11.81 -7.21 -19.87
C ASN A 16 10.51 -6.57 -20.37
N PHE A 17 10.46 -6.05 -21.59
CA PHE A 17 9.24 -5.47 -22.18
C PHE A 17 8.16 -6.52 -22.43
N TYR A 18 8.53 -7.71 -22.92
CA TYR A 18 7.57 -8.80 -23.16
C TYR A 18 6.91 -9.32 -21.86
N SER A 19 7.67 -9.38 -20.76
CA SER A 19 7.10 -9.81 -19.48
C SER A 19 6.13 -8.78 -18.90
N GLN A 20 6.36 -7.48 -19.13
CA GLN A 20 5.45 -6.42 -18.69
C GLN A 20 4.15 -6.46 -19.49
N SER A 21 4.23 -6.50 -20.82
CA SER A 21 3.05 -6.50 -21.69
C SER A 21 2.13 -7.69 -21.41
N ALA A 22 2.70 -8.88 -21.15
CA ALA A 22 1.93 -10.07 -20.80
C ALA A 22 1.17 -9.91 -19.46
N LYS A 23 1.82 -9.31 -18.46
CA LYS A 23 1.18 -9.05 -17.15
C LYS A 23 0.09 -7.99 -17.22
N ASP A 24 0.30 -6.94 -18.00
CA ASP A 24 -0.68 -5.88 -18.21
C ASP A 24 -1.91 -6.39 -18.98
N GLU A 25 -1.70 -7.20 -20.02
CA GLU A 25 -2.79 -7.84 -20.76
C GLU A 25 -3.57 -8.80 -19.83
N LEU A 26 -2.88 -9.60 -19.04
CA LEU A 26 -3.51 -10.50 -18.09
C LEU A 26 -4.27 -9.76 -16.98
N LEU A 27 -3.74 -8.62 -16.49
CA LEU A 27 -4.45 -7.78 -15.53
C LEU A 27 -5.73 -7.22 -16.15
N LYS A 28 -5.64 -6.67 -17.38
CA LYS A 28 -6.77 -6.12 -18.11
C LYS A 28 -7.88 -7.16 -18.30
N GLN A 29 -7.54 -8.39 -18.67
CA GLN A 29 -8.50 -9.48 -18.85
C GLN A 29 -9.25 -9.88 -17.57
N ASN A 30 -8.67 -9.63 -16.40
CA ASN A 30 -9.24 -10.04 -15.11
C ASN A 30 -9.56 -8.83 -14.22
N ILE A 31 -9.66 -7.63 -14.80
CA ILE A 31 -9.62 -6.38 -14.02
C ILE A 31 -10.80 -6.25 -13.06
N GLU A 32 -12.01 -6.63 -13.48
CA GLU A 32 -13.22 -6.56 -12.66
C GLU A 32 -13.06 -7.40 -11.39
N GLN A 33 -12.69 -8.67 -11.53
CA GLN A 33 -12.45 -9.57 -10.41
C GLN A 33 -11.33 -9.07 -9.48
N ILE A 34 -10.24 -8.55 -10.06
CA ILE A 34 -9.11 -8.05 -9.27
C ILE A 34 -9.49 -6.79 -8.50
N VAL A 35 -10.24 -5.87 -9.10
CA VAL A 35 -10.73 -4.67 -8.43
C VAL A 35 -11.68 -5.03 -7.31
N GLU A 36 -12.66 -5.91 -7.55
CA GLU A 36 -13.60 -6.37 -6.54
C GLU A 36 -12.89 -7.01 -5.34
N GLU A 37 -11.95 -7.91 -5.59
CA GLU A 37 -11.18 -8.59 -4.54
C GLU A 37 -10.34 -7.60 -3.71
N LEU A 38 -9.59 -6.72 -4.38
CA LEU A 38 -8.74 -5.74 -3.69
C LEU A 38 -9.57 -4.72 -2.90
N LYS A 39 -10.73 -4.32 -3.43
CA LYS A 39 -11.68 -3.43 -2.77
C LYS A 39 -12.22 -4.06 -1.50
N PHE A 40 -12.64 -5.33 -1.56
CA PHE A 40 -13.05 -6.09 -0.38
C PHE A 40 -11.94 -6.14 0.68
N MET A 41 -10.73 -6.54 0.29
CA MET A 41 -9.58 -6.63 1.20
C MET A 41 -9.28 -5.28 1.88
N TYR A 42 -9.31 -4.20 1.10
CA TYR A 42 -9.06 -2.85 1.60
C TYR A 42 -10.14 -2.39 2.59
N HIS A 43 -11.42 -2.52 2.24
CA HIS A 43 -12.49 -2.08 3.13
C HIS A 43 -12.59 -2.92 4.39
N TYR A 44 -12.31 -4.23 4.31
CA TYR A 44 -12.18 -5.06 5.51
C TYR A 44 -11.07 -4.54 6.44
N ASP A 45 -9.88 -4.28 5.88
CA ASP A 45 -8.73 -3.77 6.65
C ASP A 45 -9.04 -2.42 7.32
N GLN A 46 -9.61 -1.47 6.58
CA GLN A 46 -9.95 -0.15 7.13
C GLN A 46 -11.07 -0.24 8.16
N ALA A 47 -12.19 -0.92 7.86
CA ALA A 47 -13.36 -0.98 8.73
C ALA A 47 -13.05 -1.66 10.06
N THR A 48 -12.26 -2.73 10.07
CA THR A 48 -11.88 -3.42 11.32
C THR A 48 -10.95 -2.58 12.21
N ARG A 49 -10.06 -1.78 11.61
CA ARG A 49 -9.20 -0.84 12.35
C ARG A 49 -9.99 0.36 12.86
N GLU A 50 -10.85 0.95 12.02
CA GLU A 50 -11.74 2.06 12.38
C GLU A 50 -12.67 1.68 13.54
N TYR A 51 -13.18 0.45 13.57
CA TYR A 51 -14.03 -0.04 14.66
C TYR A 51 -13.36 0.05 16.04
N LEU A 52 -12.04 -0.10 16.13
CA LEU A 52 -11.32 0.02 17.42
C LEU A 52 -11.41 1.44 18.01
N TYR A 53 -11.61 2.45 17.17
CA TYR A 53 -11.67 3.86 17.55
C TYR A 53 -13.10 4.38 17.59
N PHE A 54 -13.95 3.96 16.66
CA PHE A 54 -15.28 4.50 16.45
C PHE A 54 -16.42 3.53 16.82
N GLN A 55 -16.12 2.26 17.14
CA GLN A 55 -17.09 1.22 17.49
C GLN A 55 -18.27 1.09 16.50
N THR A 56 -18.03 1.42 15.24
CA THR A 56 -19.00 1.31 14.16
C THR A 56 -18.29 0.87 12.88
N PHE A 57 -19.02 0.15 12.04
CA PHE A 57 -18.61 -0.18 10.66
C PHE A 57 -19.27 0.76 9.63
N ASP A 58 -20.11 1.70 10.09
CA ASP A 58 -20.76 2.67 9.22
C ASP A 58 -19.78 3.79 8.83
N LYS A 59 -19.29 3.75 7.59
CA LYS A 59 -18.35 4.74 7.07
C LYS A 59 -18.90 6.17 7.09
N SER A 60 -20.22 6.36 6.93
CA SER A 60 -20.79 7.71 6.98
C SER A 60 -20.63 8.35 8.36
N ILE A 61 -20.66 7.52 9.42
CA ILE A 61 -20.40 7.96 10.78
C ILE A 61 -18.91 8.25 10.96
N THR A 62 -18.02 7.37 10.49
CA THR A 62 -16.57 7.59 10.65
C THR A 62 -16.10 8.81 9.85
N ASP A 63 -16.57 9.00 8.61
CA ASP A 63 -16.33 10.19 7.79
C ASP A 63 -16.82 11.47 8.48
N SER A 64 -18.04 11.44 9.05
CA SER A 64 -18.58 12.58 9.78
C SER A 64 -17.69 12.98 10.96
N ILE A 65 -17.10 12.01 11.66
CA ILE A 65 -16.19 12.25 12.79
C ILE A 65 -14.82 12.74 12.30
N GLU A 66 -14.27 12.13 11.25
CA GLU A 66 -12.98 12.48 10.68
C GLU A 66 -12.95 13.88 10.06
N ASN A 67 -14.10 14.42 9.68
CA ASN A 67 -14.25 15.78 9.17
C ASN A 67 -14.46 16.84 10.27
N LEU A 68 -14.53 16.46 11.55
CA LEU A 68 -14.61 17.41 12.66
C LEU A 68 -13.28 18.15 12.88
N SER A 69 -13.33 19.33 13.51
CA SER A 69 -12.14 20.02 14.00
C SER A 69 -11.44 19.19 15.09
N ASP A 70 -10.14 19.41 15.31
CA ASP A 70 -9.36 18.63 16.28
C ASP A 70 -9.94 18.70 17.70
N ASP A 71 -10.41 19.87 18.14
CA ASP A 71 -11.09 20.04 19.43
C ASP A 71 -12.37 19.19 19.54
N LEU A 72 -13.16 19.11 18.47
CA LEU A 72 -14.39 18.33 18.42
C LEU A 72 -14.12 16.83 18.31
N LYS A 73 -13.09 16.43 17.57
CA LYS A 73 -12.61 15.04 17.50
C LYS A 73 -12.20 14.55 18.88
N LYS A 74 -11.41 15.34 19.62
CA LYS A 74 -10.95 14.99 20.96
C LYS A 74 -12.11 14.77 21.92
N ASN A 75 -13.10 15.67 21.91
CA ASN A 75 -14.30 15.54 22.75
C ASN A 75 -15.18 14.34 22.39
N ARG A 76 -15.19 13.91 21.12
CA ARG A 76 -15.99 12.76 20.67
C ARG A 76 -15.28 11.43 20.89
N LEU A 77 -13.97 11.37 20.68
CA LEU A 77 -13.14 10.19 20.89
C LEU A 77 -12.97 9.81 22.37
N GLU A 78 -13.29 10.67 23.33
CA GLU A 78 -13.35 10.25 24.75
C GLU A 78 -14.47 9.24 25.03
N PHE A 79 -15.47 9.13 24.13
CA PHE A 79 -16.66 8.30 24.34
C PHE A 79 -16.75 7.04 23.46
N THR A 80 -15.82 6.80 22.54
CA THR A 80 -15.99 5.78 21.48
C THR A 80 -14.92 4.66 21.35
N PRO A 81 -13.71 4.71 21.93
CA PRO A 81 -12.74 3.63 21.76
C PRO A 81 -13.07 2.42 22.63
N ILE A 82 -12.61 1.25 22.20
CA ILE A 82 -12.57 0.07 23.07
C ILE A 82 -11.66 0.36 24.26
N LYS A 83 -12.26 0.53 25.45
CA LYS A 83 -11.57 0.92 26.68
C LYS A 83 -10.66 -0.18 27.25
N SER A 84 -10.98 -1.44 26.97
CA SER A 84 -10.22 -2.59 27.48
C SER A 84 -9.05 -2.89 26.55
N ASP A 85 -7.83 -2.66 27.03
CA ASP A 85 -6.61 -3.05 26.32
C ASP A 85 -6.55 -4.55 26.04
N SER A 86 -7.05 -5.37 26.97
CA SER A 86 -7.14 -6.83 26.79
C SER A 86 -8.06 -7.19 25.62
N LEU A 87 -9.24 -6.57 25.53
CA LEU A 87 -10.17 -6.80 24.42
C LEU A 87 -9.59 -6.28 23.10
N LYS A 88 -8.99 -5.08 23.10
CA LYS A 88 -8.30 -4.53 21.93
C LYS A 88 -7.22 -5.49 21.43
N ASN A 89 -6.39 -6.02 22.32
CA ASN A 89 -5.37 -7.00 21.99
C ASN A 89 -5.97 -8.29 21.43
N GLN A 90 -7.06 -8.81 22.01
CA GLN A 90 -7.77 -9.97 21.46
C GLN A 90 -8.29 -9.69 20.05
N ILE A 91 -8.84 -8.49 19.79
CA ILE A 91 -9.34 -8.15 18.46
C ILE A 91 -8.21 -8.11 17.43
N TRP A 92 -7.08 -7.51 17.80
CA TRP A 92 -5.87 -7.51 16.95
C TRP A 92 -5.41 -8.93 16.63
N GLN A 93 -5.26 -9.77 17.65
CA GLN A 93 -4.74 -11.13 17.48
C GLN A 93 -5.69 -12.05 16.71
N ASN A 94 -7.00 -11.87 16.87
CA ASN A 94 -7.99 -12.81 16.33
C ASN A 94 -8.60 -12.38 15.00
N TYR A 95 -8.65 -11.08 14.69
CA TYR A 95 -9.34 -10.58 13.49
C TYR A 95 -8.42 -9.79 12.57
N ILE A 96 -7.62 -8.86 13.09
CA ILE A 96 -6.82 -7.97 12.24
C ILE A 96 -5.54 -8.66 11.75
N THR A 97 -4.67 -9.11 12.66
CA THR A 97 -3.38 -9.73 12.30
C THR A 97 -3.52 -10.99 11.43
N PRO A 98 -4.49 -11.90 11.68
CA PRO A 98 -4.72 -13.04 10.80
C PRO A 98 -5.12 -12.62 9.38
N MET A 99 -5.93 -11.56 9.24
CA MET A 99 -6.36 -11.06 7.95
C MET A 99 -5.26 -10.26 7.25
N ASP A 100 -4.44 -9.49 7.97
CA ASP A 100 -3.21 -8.87 7.43
C ASP A 100 -2.31 -9.93 6.78
N LYS A 101 -2.15 -11.09 7.43
CA LYS A 101 -1.40 -12.23 6.88
C LYS A 101 -2.04 -12.79 5.61
N ASN A 102 -3.35 -12.97 5.60
CA ASN A 102 -4.08 -13.49 4.43
C ASN A 102 -4.02 -12.51 3.25
N HIS A 103 -4.28 -11.23 3.52
CA HIS A 103 -4.18 -10.15 2.53
C HIS A 103 -2.77 -10.04 1.97
N THR A 104 -1.74 -10.14 2.81
CA THR A 104 -0.34 -10.12 2.38
C THR A 104 -0.02 -11.26 1.43
N LYS A 105 -0.38 -12.51 1.79
CA LYS A 105 -0.18 -13.67 0.92
C LYS A 105 -0.88 -13.47 -0.42
N ARG A 106 -2.12 -13.00 -0.38
CA ARG A 106 -2.92 -12.80 -1.58
C ARG A 106 -2.35 -11.69 -2.47
N MET A 107 -1.90 -10.58 -1.88
CA MET A 107 -1.20 -9.52 -2.61
C MET A 107 0.09 -10.01 -3.26
N ILE A 108 0.84 -10.91 -2.62
CA ILE A 108 2.03 -11.54 -3.20
C ILE A 108 1.64 -12.40 -4.42
N GLU A 109 0.57 -13.18 -4.34
CA GLU A 109 0.06 -13.98 -5.47
C GLU A 109 -0.38 -13.10 -6.64
N ILE A 110 -1.19 -12.08 -6.36
CA ILE A 110 -1.66 -11.11 -7.36
C ILE A 110 -0.46 -10.42 -8.01
N THR A 111 0.50 -9.94 -7.22
CA THR A 111 1.70 -9.26 -7.73
C THR A 111 2.57 -10.19 -8.57
N LYS A 112 2.77 -11.45 -8.15
CA LYS A 112 3.50 -12.44 -8.94
C LYS A 112 2.84 -12.70 -10.29
N LYS A 113 1.51 -12.86 -10.32
CA LYS A 113 0.74 -13.17 -11.53
C LYS A 113 0.53 -11.98 -12.45
N TYR A 114 0.06 -10.85 -11.93
CA TYR A 114 -0.40 -9.68 -12.69
C TYR A 114 0.56 -8.48 -12.61
N GLY A 115 1.61 -8.56 -11.79
CA GLY A 115 2.38 -7.38 -11.38
C GLY A 115 1.61 -6.56 -10.34
N PHE A 116 2.31 -5.67 -9.62
CA PHE A 116 1.72 -4.89 -8.54
C PHE A 116 0.57 -4.04 -9.08
N PRO A 117 -0.67 -4.24 -8.61
CA PRO A 117 -1.84 -3.56 -9.14
C PRO A 117 -1.92 -2.15 -8.54
N SER A 118 -1.01 -1.25 -8.92
CA SER A 118 -1.05 0.13 -8.44
C SER A 118 -2.38 0.80 -8.78
N THR A 119 -2.78 1.81 -7.98
CA THR A 119 -4.01 2.58 -8.22
C THR A 119 -4.07 3.12 -9.65
N GLU A 120 -2.93 3.53 -10.22
CA GLU A 120 -2.85 3.98 -11.61
C GLU A 120 -3.18 2.85 -12.61
N ARG A 121 -2.59 1.66 -12.43
CA ARG A 121 -2.87 0.51 -13.29
C ARG A 121 -4.32 0.06 -13.17
N LEU A 122 -4.89 0.07 -11.96
CA LEU A 122 -6.30 -0.26 -11.75
C LEU A 122 -7.21 0.75 -12.48
N LYS A 123 -6.98 2.06 -12.30
CA LYS A 123 -7.73 3.12 -13.00
C LYS A 123 -7.58 3.07 -14.52
N LYS A 124 -6.43 2.62 -15.02
CA LYS A 124 -6.18 2.50 -16.46
C LYS A 124 -7.01 1.40 -17.12
N TYR A 125 -7.29 0.31 -16.40
CA TYR A 125 -7.92 -0.87 -16.99
C TYR A 125 -9.37 -1.08 -16.55
N SER A 126 -9.79 -0.51 -15.42
CA SER A 126 -11.14 -0.65 -14.87
C SER A 126 -12.02 0.54 -15.26
N GLU A 127 -13.30 0.28 -15.47
CA GLU A 127 -14.33 1.31 -15.60
C GLU A 127 -14.87 1.78 -14.24
N GLU A 128 -14.56 1.06 -13.16
CA GLU A 128 -14.99 1.41 -11.81
C GLU A 128 -14.17 2.55 -11.21
N SER A 129 -14.82 3.33 -10.32
CA SER A 129 -14.12 4.29 -9.49
C SER A 129 -13.21 3.57 -8.49
N ILE A 130 -11.90 3.84 -8.58
CA ILE A 130 -10.90 3.34 -7.63
C ILE A 130 -10.67 4.39 -6.54
N ASP A 131 -11.29 4.15 -5.38
CA ASP A 131 -11.23 4.96 -4.15
C ASP A 131 -10.28 4.39 -3.08
N PHE A 132 -9.53 3.35 -3.42
CA PHE A 132 -8.59 2.68 -2.52
C PHE A 132 -7.16 2.62 -3.07
N SER A 133 -6.20 2.34 -2.18
CA SER A 133 -4.81 2.11 -2.54
C SER A 133 -4.36 0.71 -2.13
N PRO A 134 -4.02 -0.17 -3.09
CA PRO A 134 -3.50 -1.51 -2.81
C PRO A 134 -2.20 -1.52 -2.02
N LEU A 135 -1.46 -0.41 -1.99
CA LEU A 135 -0.26 -0.24 -1.16
C LEU A 135 -0.57 -0.41 0.33
N ILE A 136 -1.76 -0.01 0.78
CA ILE A 136 -2.18 -0.09 2.19
C ILE A 136 -2.16 -1.55 2.69
N LEU A 137 -2.52 -2.49 1.84
CA LEU A 137 -2.51 -3.92 2.17
C LEU A 137 -1.08 -4.46 2.38
N LEU A 138 -0.07 -3.84 1.75
CA LEU A 138 1.34 -4.22 1.88
C LEU A 138 2.04 -3.54 3.06
N ILE A 139 1.66 -2.31 3.43
CA ILE A 139 2.25 -1.65 4.61
C ILE A 139 1.76 -2.27 5.92
N HIS A 140 0.57 -2.89 5.91
CA HIS A 140 0.03 -3.63 7.05
C HIS A 140 0.52 -5.08 7.13
N SER A 141 1.39 -5.49 6.21
CA SER A 141 1.92 -6.85 6.21
C SER A 141 2.67 -7.20 7.50
N PRO A 142 2.48 -8.43 8.03
CA PRO A 142 3.29 -8.89 9.16
C PRO A 142 4.78 -8.84 8.85
N PHE A 143 5.60 -8.46 9.83
CA PHE A 143 7.04 -8.25 9.63
C PHE A 143 7.79 -9.49 9.11
N SER A 144 7.24 -10.70 9.33
CA SER A 144 7.75 -11.95 8.76
C SER A 144 7.81 -11.98 7.23
N TYR A 145 7.07 -11.10 6.54
CA TYR A 145 7.06 -10.98 5.08
C TYR A 145 8.02 -9.89 4.56
N SER A 146 8.68 -9.14 5.45
CA SER A 146 9.46 -7.94 5.08
C SER A 146 10.50 -8.21 4.00
N GLU A 147 11.35 -9.23 4.17
CA GLU A 147 12.43 -9.54 3.22
C GLU A 147 11.92 -9.95 1.83
N ASP A 148 10.81 -10.70 1.78
CA ASP A 148 10.21 -11.10 0.51
C ASP A 148 9.52 -9.91 -0.17
N LEU A 149 8.80 -9.09 0.59
CA LEU A 149 8.15 -7.90 0.07
C LEU A 149 9.15 -6.86 -0.42
N LYS A 150 10.31 -6.68 0.22
CA LYS A 150 11.38 -5.82 -0.27
C LYS A 150 11.86 -6.24 -1.66
N LYS A 151 12.08 -7.55 -1.87
CA LYS A 151 12.49 -8.10 -3.17
C LYS A 151 11.42 -7.90 -4.24
N ILE A 152 10.16 -8.18 -3.88
CA ILE A 152 9.01 -7.99 -4.78
C ILE A 152 8.88 -6.51 -5.14
N ALA A 153 8.79 -5.63 -4.16
CA ALA A 153 8.62 -4.19 -4.35
C ALA A 153 9.74 -3.59 -5.21
N LYS A 154 10.99 -4.01 -5.01
CA LYS A 154 12.13 -3.57 -5.83
C LYS A 154 11.92 -3.95 -7.29
N LYS A 155 11.56 -5.20 -7.56
CA LYS A 155 11.26 -5.68 -8.93
C LYS A 155 10.09 -4.93 -9.55
N GLU A 156 9.03 -4.68 -8.79
CA GLU A 156 7.84 -3.97 -9.28
C GLU A 156 8.13 -2.49 -9.58
N LYS A 157 9.01 -1.84 -8.80
CA LYS A 157 9.54 -0.51 -9.09
C LYS A 157 10.39 -0.50 -10.36
N GLU A 158 11.37 -1.42 -10.46
CA GLU A 158 12.24 -1.54 -11.65
C GLU A 158 11.45 -1.81 -12.94
N GLN A 159 10.28 -2.43 -12.82
CA GLN A 159 9.37 -2.71 -13.93
C GLN A 159 8.30 -1.62 -14.14
N GLY A 160 8.39 -0.49 -13.43
CA GLY A 160 7.49 0.66 -13.60
C GLY A 160 6.05 0.43 -13.13
N ARG A 161 5.79 -0.62 -12.33
CA ARG A 161 4.44 -0.91 -11.79
C ARG A 161 4.20 -0.29 -10.43
N MET A 162 5.26 0.08 -9.72
CA MET A 162 5.22 0.75 -8.43
C MET A 162 5.98 2.07 -8.53
N LYS A 163 5.34 3.17 -8.13
CA LYS A 163 5.95 4.50 -8.14
C LYS A 163 7.10 4.59 -7.15
N LYS A 164 8.02 5.52 -7.39
CA LYS A 164 9.19 5.74 -6.53
C LYS A 164 8.77 6.05 -5.09
N CYS A 165 7.82 6.97 -4.92
CA CYS A 165 7.30 7.31 -3.59
C CYS A 165 6.57 6.15 -2.90
N ASP A 166 5.77 5.37 -3.64
CA ASP A 166 5.10 4.18 -3.08
C ASP A 166 6.10 3.15 -2.58
N TYR A 167 7.16 2.93 -3.36
CA TYR A 167 8.27 2.05 -2.98
C TYR A 167 8.99 2.54 -1.72
N GLY A 168 9.35 3.82 -1.66
CA GLY A 168 10.00 4.41 -0.48
C GLY A 168 9.15 4.31 0.78
N TYR A 169 7.85 4.60 0.66
CA TYR A 169 6.91 4.49 1.77
C TYR A 169 6.73 3.04 2.23
N LEU A 170 6.62 2.09 1.31
CA LEU A 170 6.57 0.67 1.65
C LEU A 170 7.86 0.22 2.36
N LEU A 171 9.03 0.58 1.85
CA LEU A 171 10.31 0.22 2.49
C LEU A 171 10.40 0.75 3.92
N TRP A 172 9.93 1.98 4.17
CA TRP A 172 9.89 2.54 5.51
C TRP A 172 9.09 1.66 6.48
N HIS A 173 7.90 1.20 6.07
CA HIS A 173 7.09 0.26 6.85
C HIS A 173 7.78 -1.10 7.03
N LEU A 174 8.33 -1.67 5.95
CA LEU A 174 9.02 -2.97 5.99
C LEU A 174 10.34 -2.93 6.78
N ASN A 175 10.87 -1.75 7.08
CA ASN A 175 12.03 -1.53 7.95
C ASN A 175 11.64 -1.15 9.38
N GLY A 176 10.36 -1.24 9.75
CA GLY A 176 9.89 -0.98 11.11
C GLY A 176 9.72 0.50 11.45
N ARG A 177 9.75 1.39 10.44
CA ARG A 177 9.49 2.83 10.57
C ARG A 177 10.48 3.62 11.44
N SER A 178 11.67 3.06 11.68
CA SER A 178 12.69 3.64 12.55
C SER A 178 13.51 4.75 11.89
N ASP A 179 13.59 4.78 10.56
CA ASP A 179 14.43 5.69 9.79
C ASP A 179 13.71 6.14 8.51
N PHE A 180 13.65 7.44 8.26
CA PHE A 180 13.01 8.02 7.06
C PHE A 180 13.85 7.90 5.79
N GLN A 181 15.11 7.46 5.85
CA GLN A 181 15.96 7.38 4.66
C GLN A 181 15.35 6.61 3.48
N PRO A 182 14.65 5.48 3.66
CA PRO A 182 13.99 4.82 2.54
C PRO A 182 13.00 5.70 1.79
N MET A 183 12.35 6.66 2.46
CA MET A 183 11.48 7.63 1.81
C MET A 183 12.28 8.76 1.16
N LEU A 184 13.29 9.30 1.85
CA LEU A 184 14.14 10.39 1.34
C LEU A 184 14.89 9.98 0.07
N ASP A 185 15.42 8.77 0.03
CA ASP A 185 16.08 8.18 -1.15
C ASP A 185 15.09 7.94 -2.31
N ASN A 186 13.80 8.01 -2.05
CA ASN A 186 12.73 7.65 -2.98
C ASN A 186 11.66 8.73 -3.10
N GLY A 187 12.09 9.99 -3.24
CA GLY A 187 11.22 11.05 -3.76
C GLY A 187 10.54 11.91 -2.71
N TYR A 188 10.85 11.69 -1.43
CA TYR A 188 10.37 12.54 -0.35
C TYR A 188 11.45 13.53 0.09
N VAL A 189 11.00 14.68 0.59
CA VAL A 189 11.86 15.65 1.27
C VAL A 189 11.31 15.96 2.65
N MET A 190 12.23 16.15 3.60
CA MET A 190 11.91 16.63 4.93
C MET A 190 12.01 18.15 4.95
N THR A 191 10.91 18.82 5.28
CA THR A 191 10.81 20.28 5.37
C THR A 191 10.51 20.69 6.80
N LYS A 192 11.16 21.75 7.29
CA LYS A 192 10.89 22.27 8.64
C LYS A 192 9.77 23.30 8.58
N LYS A 193 8.72 23.11 9.37
CA LYS A 193 7.62 24.06 9.55
C LYS A 193 8.04 25.21 10.47
N GLU A 194 7.33 26.33 10.39
CA GLU A 194 7.58 27.53 11.21
C GLU A 194 7.51 27.25 12.71
N ASN A 195 6.65 26.33 13.14
CA ASN A 195 6.52 25.90 14.54
C ASN A 195 7.64 24.94 15.01
N GLY A 196 8.67 24.71 14.20
CA GLY A 196 9.81 23.85 14.52
C GLY A 196 9.60 22.35 14.26
N THR A 197 8.40 21.93 13.87
CA THR A 197 8.11 20.53 13.49
C THR A 197 8.60 20.22 12.08
N PHE A 198 8.74 18.94 11.75
CA PHE A 198 9.12 18.50 10.40
C PHE A 198 7.92 17.93 9.65
N ASP A 199 7.90 18.13 8.35
CA ASP A 199 6.93 17.59 7.40
C ASP A 199 7.67 16.77 6.34
N LEU A 200 7.14 15.60 6.01
CA LEU A 200 7.69 14.76 4.96
C LEU A 200 6.77 14.83 3.75
N LYS A 201 7.25 15.40 2.65
CA LYS A 201 6.43 15.65 1.46
C LYS A 201 6.95 14.90 0.24
N PRO A 202 6.08 14.27 -0.56
CA PRO A 202 6.46 13.76 -1.87
C PRO A 202 6.78 14.93 -2.81
N VAL A 203 7.91 14.87 -3.52
CA VAL A 203 8.35 15.89 -4.50
C VAL A 203 8.78 15.31 -5.84
N ASP A 204 9.20 14.04 -5.88
CA ASP A 204 9.68 13.38 -7.10
C ASP A 204 9.29 11.90 -7.06
N CYS A 205 8.06 11.59 -7.49
CA CYS A 205 7.45 10.28 -7.32
C CYS A 205 7.45 9.40 -8.56
N ASP A 206 7.89 9.94 -9.70
CA ASP A 206 7.93 9.23 -10.98
C ASP A 206 9.22 8.42 -11.16
#